data_AF-A0A314UES6-F1
#
_entry.id   AF-A0A314UES6-F1
#
_cell.length_a   1.000
_cell.length_b   1.000
_cell.length_c   1.000
_cell.angle_alpha   90.00
_cell.angle_beta   90.00
_cell.angle_gamma   90.00
#
_symmetry.space_group_name_H-M   'P 1'
#
loop_
_entity.id
_entity.type
_entity.pdbx_description
1 polymer ?
#
loop_
_entity_poly.entity_id
_entity_poly.type
_entity_poly.pdbx_seq_one_letter_code
_entity_poly.pdbx_strand_id
1 'polypeptide(L)'
;MEAHHRTQDFEETDGDADNLRLYQQLYSYATHGNTNRFNDTIANELHNPNARIQLLSRRSPQNNTFVHIAVSSGHVELAAKILQQHKPLLLEKNFEGDTALHIAAKAGDIDTTTNTLLRKLN
;
A
#
# COMPACT_ATOMS: atom_id res chain seq x y z
N MET A 1 14.55 5.89 -25.97
CA MET A 1 14.71 4.73 -25.07
C MET A 1 15.98 5.01 -24.28
N GLU A 2 16.00 5.26 -22.98
CA GLU A 2 15.07 4.97 -21.90
C GLU A 2 15.01 6.14 -20.90
N ALA A 3 13.97 6.11 -20.06
CA ALA A 3 13.51 7.21 -19.23
C ALA A 3 14.37 7.45 -17.98
N HIS A 4 14.55 8.74 -17.72
CA HIS A 4 14.83 9.42 -16.45
C HIS A 4 14.94 8.55 -15.18
N HIS A 5 16.17 8.26 -14.76
CA HIS A 5 16.48 8.08 -13.35
C HIS A 5 16.48 9.45 -12.68
N ARG A 6 15.35 9.81 -12.06
CA ARG A 6 15.27 10.96 -11.16
C ARG A 6 15.37 10.44 -9.75
N THR A 7 16.60 10.33 -9.25
CA THR A 7 16.89 10.24 -7.82
C THR A 7 16.34 11.52 -7.20
N GLN A 8 15.28 11.39 -6.40
CA GLN A 8 14.81 12.49 -5.58
C GLN A 8 15.78 12.62 -4.40
N ASP A 9 16.50 13.74 -4.37
CA ASP A 9 17.21 14.22 -3.21
C ASP A 9 16.19 14.40 -2.07
N PHE A 10 16.31 13.62 -1.00
CA PHE A 10 15.51 13.77 0.21
C PHE A 10 16.34 14.54 1.23
N GLU A 11 15.95 15.78 1.49
CA GLU A 11 16.39 16.57 2.63
C GLU A 11 15.88 15.89 3.91
N GLU A 12 16.79 15.24 4.65
CA GLU A 12 16.49 14.65 5.96
C GLU A 12 16.12 15.77 6.94
N THR A 13 14.83 15.85 7.27
CA THR A 13 14.32 16.59 8.42
C THR A 13 13.82 15.58 9.45
N ASP A 14 13.85 15.89 10.74
CA ASP A 14 13.42 14.98 11.84
C ASP A 14 12.03 14.33 11.62
N GLY A 15 11.18 14.91 10.77
CA GLY A 15 9.92 14.31 10.34
C GLY A 15 10.06 13.01 9.54
N ASP A 16 11.21 12.72 8.94
CA ASP A 16 11.46 11.49 8.19
C ASP A 16 11.59 10.26 9.09
N ALA A 17 12.15 10.43 10.30
CA ALA A 17 12.34 9.33 11.24
C ALA A 17 11.00 8.80 11.78
N ASP A 18 10.09 9.70 12.17
CA ASP A 18 8.74 9.34 12.62
C ASP A 18 7.90 8.76 11.46
N ASN A 19 8.04 9.32 10.26
CA ASN A 19 7.37 8.81 9.06
C ASN A 19 7.89 7.40 8.69
N LEU A 20 9.20 7.15 8.84
CA LEU A 20 9.80 5.84 8.61
C LEU A 20 9.31 4.81 9.63
N ARG A 21 9.25 5.16 10.92
CA ARG A 21 8.72 4.28 11.97
C ARG A 21 7.27 3.90 11.69
N LEU A 22 6.45 4.89 11.32
CA LEU A 22 5.05 4.67 10.99
C LEU A 22 4.89 3.78 9.75
N TYR A 23 5.69 4.02 8.71
CA TYR A 23 5.75 3.18 7.53
C TYR A 23 6.09 1.72 7.88
N GLN A 24 7.11 1.48 8.71
CA GLN A 24 7.51 0.14 9.15
C GLN A 24 6.41 -0.58 9.93
N GLN A 25 5.68 0.14 10.80
CA GLN A 25 4.54 -0.42 11.52
C GLN A 25 3.42 -0.83 10.56
N LEU A 26 3.02 0.07 9.66
CA LEU A 26 1.99 -0.22 8.66
C LEU A 26 2.40 -1.36 7.72
N TYR A 27 3.68 -1.43 7.36
CA TYR A 27 4.24 -2.54 6.57
C TYR A 27 4.06 -3.86 7.31
N SER A 28 4.50 -3.92 8.57
CA SER A 28 4.33 -5.11 9.40
C SER A 28 2.85 -5.50 9.53
N TYR A 29 1.95 -4.54 9.73
CA TYR A 29 0.52 -4.83 9.81
C TYR A 29 -0.05 -5.34 8.48
N ALA A 30 0.40 -4.81 7.35
CA ALA A 30 0.00 -5.26 6.03
C ALA A 30 0.50 -6.68 5.72
N THR A 31 1.70 -7.05 6.15
CA THR A 31 2.23 -8.41 5.99
C THR A 31 1.52 -9.43 6.88
N HIS A 32 1.18 -9.07 8.12
CA HIS A 32 0.62 -10.00 9.10
C HIS A 32 -0.92 -9.93 9.22
N GLY A 33 -1.59 -9.07 8.46
CA GLY A 33 -3.05 -8.97 8.47
C GLY A 33 -3.63 -8.29 9.70
N ASN A 34 -2.85 -7.44 10.38
CA ASN A 34 -3.29 -6.71 11.57
C ASN A 34 -4.19 -5.51 11.18
N THR A 35 -5.34 -5.80 10.56
CA THR A 35 -6.26 -4.82 9.97
C THR A 35 -6.71 -3.76 10.96
N ASN A 36 -7.05 -4.13 12.19
CA ASN A 36 -7.51 -3.18 13.20
C ASN A 36 -6.39 -2.20 13.56
N ARG A 37 -5.19 -2.72 13.88
CA ARG A 37 -4.03 -1.86 14.18
C ARG A 37 -3.65 -0.96 13.02
N PHE A 38 -3.71 -1.46 11.79
CA PHE A 38 -3.47 -0.63 10.60
C PHE A 38 -4.43 0.56 10.57
N ASN A 39 -5.74 0.31 10.68
CA ASN A 39 -6.75 1.37 10.62
C ASN A 39 -6.67 2.31 11.82
N ASP A 40 -6.44 1.79 13.02
CA ASP A 40 -6.30 2.59 14.24
C ASP A 40 -5.09 3.51 14.14
N THR A 41 -3.95 3.01 13.66
CA THR A 41 -2.75 3.83 13.42
C THR A 41 -3.01 4.92 12.40
N ILE A 42 -3.67 4.62 11.28
CA ILE A 42 -4.05 5.66 10.30
C ILE A 42 -5.02 6.69 10.92
N ALA A 43 -6.01 6.24 11.68
CA ALA A 43 -7.03 7.12 12.26
C ALA A 43 -6.47 8.03 13.36
N ASN A 44 -5.55 7.51 14.19
CA ASN A 44 -5.00 8.20 15.35
C ASN A 44 -3.78 9.06 15.00
N GLU A 45 -2.94 8.63 14.06
CA GLU A 45 -1.66 9.31 13.76
C GLU A 45 -1.74 10.18 12.50
N LEU A 46 -2.69 9.93 11.59
CA LEU A 46 -2.77 10.59 10.27
C LEU A 46 -4.11 11.29 10.05
N HIS A 47 -4.41 12.27 10.91
CA HIS A 47 -5.61 13.10 10.78
C HIS A 47 -5.61 13.97 9.52
N ASN A 48 -4.43 14.36 9.02
CA ASN A 48 -4.30 15.14 7.79
C ASN A 48 -4.46 14.23 6.56
N PRO A 49 -5.46 14.44 5.68
CA PRO A 49 -5.69 13.62 4.50
C PRO A 49 -4.49 13.55 3.54
N ASN A 50 -3.73 14.64 3.41
CA ASN A 50 -2.55 14.68 2.53
C ASN A 50 -1.40 13.86 3.11
N ALA A 51 -1.13 13.96 4.42
CA ALA A 51 -0.11 13.15 5.08
C ALA A 51 -0.44 11.65 4.99
N ARG A 52 -1.73 11.32 5.18
CA ARG A 52 -2.23 9.95 4.99
C ARG A 52 -2.00 9.43 3.58
N ILE A 53 -2.37 10.21 2.55
CA ILE A 53 -2.16 9.81 1.15
C ILE A 53 -0.67 9.67 0.85
N GLN A 54 0.18 10.62 1.28
CA GLN A 54 1.62 10.55 1.09
C GLN A 54 2.21 9.27 1.71
N LEU A 55 1.82 8.92 2.93
CA LEU A 55 2.29 7.70 3.59
C LEU A 55 1.78 6.43 2.89
N LEU A 56 0.49 6.36 2.54
CA LEU A 56 -0.09 5.21 1.84
C LEU A 56 0.52 4.98 0.45
N SER A 57 1.03 6.05 -0.19
CA SER A 57 1.73 6.00 -1.48
C SER A 57 3.21 5.68 -1.37
N ARG A 58 3.78 5.58 -0.15
CA ARG A 58 5.17 5.10 0.02
C ARG A 58 5.30 3.66 -0.44
N ARG A 59 6.50 3.32 -0.91
CA ARG A 59 6.79 2.05 -1.57
C ARG A 59 7.91 1.32 -0.89
N SER A 60 7.83 -0.01 -0.95
CA SER A 60 8.94 -0.86 -0.51
C SER A 60 10.11 -0.77 -1.51
N PRO A 61 11.28 -1.34 -1.18
CA PRO A 61 12.40 -1.44 -2.12
C PRO A 61 12.08 -2.18 -3.43
N GLN A 62 11.03 -3.00 -3.49
CA GLN A 62 10.54 -3.66 -4.71
C GLN A 62 9.44 -2.86 -5.43
N ASN A 63 9.27 -1.60 -5.06
CA ASN A 63 8.24 -0.70 -5.57
C ASN A 63 6.80 -1.13 -5.23
N ASN A 64 6.62 -2.00 -4.23
CA ASN A 64 5.31 -2.48 -3.78
C ASN A 64 4.64 -1.44 -2.89
N THR A 65 3.35 -1.18 -3.14
CA THR A 65 2.47 -0.43 -2.23
C THR A 65 1.94 -1.34 -1.12
N PHE A 66 1.32 -0.77 -0.08
CA PHE A 66 0.64 -1.58 0.95
C PHE A 66 -0.45 -2.51 0.38
N VAL A 67 -1.06 -2.15 -0.74
CA VAL A 67 -2.06 -3.01 -1.41
C VAL A 67 -1.39 -4.26 -2.00
N HIS A 68 -0.21 -4.13 -2.63
CA HIS A 68 0.55 -5.28 -3.11
C HIS A 68 0.94 -6.20 -1.96
N ILE A 69 1.45 -5.63 -0.87
CA ILE A 69 1.90 -6.37 0.32
C ILE A 69 0.75 -7.14 0.96
N ALA A 70 -0.39 -6.48 1.18
CA ALA A 70 -1.57 -7.10 1.78
C ALA A 70 -2.12 -8.22 0.89
N VAL A 71 -2.25 -8.01 -0.43
CA VAL A 71 -2.73 -9.04 -1.36
C VAL A 71 -1.77 -10.22 -1.44
N SER A 72 -0.45 -9.97 -1.56
CA SER A 72 0.56 -11.03 -1.59
C SER A 72 0.58 -11.86 -0.30
N SER A 73 0.08 -11.31 0.80
CA SER A 73 0.01 -11.97 2.10
C SER A 73 -1.38 -12.56 2.39
N GLY A 74 -2.33 -12.50 1.45
CA GLY A 74 -3.69 -13.02 1.59
C GLY A 74 -4.68 -12.12 2.35
N HIS A 75 -4.28 -10.89 2.70
CA HIS A 75 -5.08 -9.96 3.53
C HIS A 75 -5.97 -9.04 2.70
N VAL A 76 -6.89 -9.65 1.94
CA VAL A 76 -7.76 -8.95 0.96
C VAL A 76 -8.64 -7.88 1.59
N GLU A 77 -9.16 -8.12 2.80
CA GLU A 77 -10.00 -7.13 3.49
C GLU A 77 -9.20 -5.86 3.82
N LEU A 78 -7.96 -6.01 4.28
CA LEU A 78 -7.07 -4.89 4.53
C LEU A 78 -6.74 -4.14 3.24
N ALA A 79 -6.41 -4.86 2.16
CA ALA A 79 -6.19 -4.27 0.85
C ALA A 79 -7.40 -3.44 0.38
N ALA A 80 -8.63 -3.95 0.56
CA ALA A 80 -9.83 -3.20 0.23
C ALA A 80 -10.01 -1.94 1.08
N LYS A 81 -9.74 -2.01 2.40
CA LYS A 81 -9.79 -0.83 3.28
C LYS A 81 -8.76 0.23 2.89
N ILE A 82 -7.54 -0.18 2.52
CA ILE A 82 -6.51 0.74 2.02
C ILE A 82 -7.01 1.44 0.73
N LEU A 83 -7.60 0.69 -0.20
CA LEU A 83 -8.14 1.24 -1.44
C LEU A 83 -9.32 2.19 -1.21
N GLN A 84 -10.15 1.97 -0.18
CA GLN A 84 -11.19 2.93 0.20
C GLN A 84 -10.60 4.27 0.67
N GLN A 85 -9.41 4.27 1.27
CA GLN A 85 -8.71 5.50 1.66
C GLN A 85 -7.98 6.15 0.48
N HIS A 86 -7.42 5.35 -0.43
CA HIS A 86 -6.67 5.84 -1.59
C HIS A 86 -6.80 4.90 -2.81
N LYS A 87 -7.89 5.07 -3.58
CA LYS A 87 -8.23 4.23 -4.75
C LYS A 87 -7.15 4.14 -5.84
N PRO A 88 -6.40 5.20 -6.19
CA PRO A 88 -5.37 5.15 -7.23
C PRO A 88 -4.33 4.03 -7.05
N LEU A 89 -4.08 3.58 -5.82
CA LEU A 89 -3.15 2.48 -5.53
C LEU A 89 -3.48 1.16 -6.25
N LEU A 90 -4.73 0.98 -6.72
CA LEU A 90 -5.14 -0.21 -7.48
C LEU A 90 -4.40 -0.34 -8.82
N LEU A 91 -4.04 0.80 -9.43
CA LEU A 91 -3.42 0.85 -10.76
C LEU A 91 -1.89 0.91 -10.69
N GLU A 92 -1.33 1.04 -9.49
CA GLU A 92 0.10 1.14 -9.31
C GLU A 92 0.80 -0.16 -9.63
N LYS A 93 1.95 -0.05 -10.31
CA LYS A 93 2.79 -1.18 -10.69
C LYS A 93 4.04 -1.25 -9.81
N ASN A 94 4.43 -2.46 -9.42
CA ASN A 94 5.72 -2.73 -8.81
C ASN A 94 6.83 -2.85 -9.88
N PHE A 95 8.06 -3.22 -9.50
CA PHE A 95 9.16 -3.36 -10.45
C PHE A 95 9.03 -4.55 -11.41
N GLU A 96 8.17 -5.52 -11.10
CA GLU A 96 7.82 -6.62 -12.01
C GLU A 96 6.72 -6.20 -13.01
N GLY A 97 6.22 -4.97 -12.92
CA GLY A 97 5.13 -4.47 -13.75
C GLY A 97 3.74 -4.92 -13.27
N ASP A 98 3.67 -5.61 -12.13
CA ASP A 98 2.42 -6.13 -11.57
C ASP A 98 1.69 -5.06 -10.78
N THR A 99 0.37 -5.03 -10.93
CA THR A 99 -0.53 -4.43 -9.95
C THR A 99 -0.91 -5.44 -8.88
N ALA A 100 -1.55 -4.99 -7.79
CA ALA A 100 -2.08 -5.91 -6.77
C ALA A 100 -3.05 -6.96 -7.35
N LEU A 101 -3.79 -6.63 -8.43
CA LEU A 101 -4.66 -7.61 -9.12
C LEU A 101 -3.86 -8.66 -9.90
N HIS A 102 -2.69 -8.31 -10.46
CA HIS A 102 -1.81 -9.29 -11.10
C HIS A 102 -1.27 -10.28 -10.06
N ILE A 103 -0.88 -9.79 -8.87
CA ILE A 103 -0.44 -10.65 -7.76
C ILE A 103 -1.56 -11.61 -7.34
N ALA A 104 -2.79 -11.10 -7.15
CA ALA A 104 -3.94 -11.94 -6.83
C ALA A 104 -4.17 -13.04 -7.87
N ALA A 105 -4.00 -12.71 -9.15
CA ALA A 105 -4.17 -13.66 -10.24
C ALA A 105 -3.09 -14.74 -10.26
N LYS A 106 -1.83 -14.36 -10.02
CA LYS A 106 -0.70 -15.30 -9.93
C LYS A 106 -0.83 -16.26 -8.75
N ALA A 107 -1.46 -15.83 -7.66
CA ALA A 107 -1.72 -16.67 -6.49
C ALA A 107 -2.83 -17.72 -6.71
N GLY A 108 -3.53 -17.69 -7.85
CA GLY A 108 -4.66 -18.59 -8.14
C GLY A 108 -5.95 -18.19 -7.42
N ASP A 109 -5.97 -17.03 -6.75
CA ASP A 109 -7.14 -16.51 -6.02
C ASP A 109 -7.87 -15.42 -6.83
N ILE A 110 -8.01 -15.68 -8.13
CA ILE A 110 -8.57 -14.72 -9.09
C ILE A 110 -9.99 -14.34 -8.68
N ASP A 111 -10.85 -15.31 -8.36
CA ASP A 111 -12.27 -15.04 -8.17
C ASP A 111 -12.61 -14.41 -6.82
N THR A 112 -11.93 -14.75 -5.73
CA THR A 112 -12.28 -14.19 -4.41
C THR A 112 -11.64 -12.83 -4.22
N THR A 113 -10.33 -12.72 -4.47
CA THR A 113 -9.59 -11.48 -4.24
C THR A 113 -9.99 -10.39 -5.24
N THR A 114 -10.04 -10.71 -6.55
CA THR A 114 -10.39 -9.70 -7.57
C THR A 114 -11.80 -9.20 -7.39
N ASN A 115 -12.79 -10.09 -7.20
CA ASN A 115 -14.17 -9.65 -6.98
C ASN A 115 -14.31 -8.85 -5.69
N THR A 116 -13.61 -9.20 -4.61
CA THR A 116 -13.69 -8.45 -3.35
C THR A 116 -13.10 -7.04 -3.51
N LEU A 117 -11.93 -6.92 -4.15
CA LEU A 117 -11.31 -5.61 -4.37
C LEU A 117 -12.14 -4.75 -5.33
N LEU A 118 -12.70 -5.31 -6.40
CA LEU A 118 -13.52 -4.56 -7.35
C LEU A 118 -14.89 -4.18 -6.79
N ARG A 119 -15.56 -5.06 -6.04
CA ARG A 119 -16.89 -4.77 -5.45
C ARG A 119 -16.84 -3.72 -4.36
N LYS A 120 -15.79 -3.68 -3.55
CA LYS A 120 -15.66 -2.75 -2.42
C LYS A 120 -15.28 -1.31 -2.83
N LEU A 121 -15.14 -1.04 -4.13
CA LEU A 121 -14.79 0.27 -4.68
C LEU A 121 -15.98 1.03 -5.31
N ASN A 122 -17.12 0.36 -5.48
CA ASN A 122 -18.41 0.94 -5.90
C ASN A 122 -19.24 1.34 -4.67
#